data_AF-A0ABD5ZXD4-F1
#
_entry.id   AF-A0ABD5ZXD4-F1
#
_cell.length_a   1.000
_cell.length_b   1.000
_cell.length_c   1.000
_cell.angle_alpha   90.00
_cell.angle_beta   90.00
_cell.angle_gamma   90.00
#
_symmetry.space_group_name_H-M   'P 1'
#
loop_
_entity.id
_entity.type
_entity.pdbx_description
1 polymer ?
#
loop_
_entity_poly.entity_id
_entity_poly.type
_entity_poly.pdbx_seq_one_letter_code
_entity_poly.pdbx_strand_id
1 'polypeptide(L)'
;MLTPGRRFVGALTTLGGLLVLAAAIPTRWFGPMPTDSYVFDPPRFSALWIERTIVPTLSLVAVFLVLIGLLSLFQRDRERMARWQRWTAVVALIGAGVGTLATVLLVTAGDGTSDPTNTLNTLLGAALALLALVLLVPGLLAWGVGYLRGERPLLGTAVAGAPVLPILVVASIALGVGDDVAGSLPVAAPVAAAVVTIGRDLWMRAG
;
A
#
# COMPACT_ATOMS: atom_id res chain seq x y z
N MET A 1 -11.27 -18.93 19.35
CA MET A 1 -10.52 -18.15 18.35
C MET A 1 -11.28 -18.22 17.03
N LEU A 2 -12.03 -17.17 16.68
CA LEU A 2 -12.67 -17.06 15.37
C LEU A 2 -11.58 -16.80 14.34
N THR A 3 -11.13 -17.83 13.63
CA THR A 3 -10.35 -17.63 12.41
C THR A 3 -11.35 -17.21 11.33
N PRO A 4 -11.32 -15.96 10.83
CA PRO A 4 -12.17 -15.57 9.73
C PRO A 4 -11.91 -16.51 8.56
N GLY A 5 -12.95 -16.95 7.86
CA GLY A 5 -12.77 -17.81 6.68
C GLY A 5 -11.83 -17.13 5.68
N ARG A 6 -10.91 -17.88 5.07
CA ARG A 6 -9.93 -17.34 4.10
C ARG A 6 -10.58 -16.56 2.96
N ARG A 7 -11.82 -16.91 2.60
CA ARG A 7 -12.67 -16.13 1.68
C ARG A 7 -12.91 -14.71 2.18
N PHE A 8 -13.34 -14.55 3.43
CA PHE A 8 -13.56 -13.22 4.01
C PHE A 8 -12.29 -12.37 3.97
N VAL A 9 -11.13 -12.96 4.31
CA VAL A 9 -9.85 -12.25 4.20
C VAL A 9 -9.51 -11.90 2.76
N GLY A 10 -9.74 -12.81 1.80
CA GLY A 10 -9.54 -12.52 0.37
C GLY A 10 -10.40 -11.36 -0.14
N ALA A 11 -11.66 -11.25 0.29
CA ALA A 11 -12.53 -10.12 -0.03
C ALA A 11 -12.01 -8.81 0.59
N LEU A 12 -11.61 -8.86 1.86
CA LEU A 12 -11.00 -7.72 2.54
C LEU A 12 -9.72 -7.24 1.86
N THR A 13 -8.82 -8.16 1.47
CA THR A 13 -7.60 -7.82 0.74
C THR A 13 -7.92 -7.20 -0.63
N THR A 14 -8.90 -7.76 -1.35
CA THR A 14 -9.36 -7.19 -2.63
C THR A 14 -9.87 -5.76 -2.44
N LEU A 15 -10.68 -5.53 -1.41
CA LEU A 15 -11.17 -4.20 -1.05
C LEU A 15 -10.02 -3.26 -0.71
N GLY A 16 -8.99 -3.73 0.02
CA GLY A 16 -7.76 -2.97 0.27
C GLY A 16 -7.10 -2.48 -1.01
N GLY A 17 -6.98 -3.33 -2.04
CA GLY A 17 -6.43 -2.94 -3.34
C GLY A 17 -7.29 -1.88 -4.06
N LEU A 18 -8.61 -2.00 -3.99
CA LEU A 18 -9.53 -0.99 -4.54
C LEU A 18 -9.42 0.35 -3.79
N LEU A 19 -9.22 0.31 -2.48
CA LEU A 19 -9.01 1.50 -1.66
C LEU A 19 -7.68 2.20 -1.98
N VAL A 20 -6.61 1.45 -2.30
CA VAL A 20 -5.36 2.03 -2.81
C VAL A 20 -5.60 2.84 -4.09
N LEU A 21 -6.40 2.33 -5.02
CA LEU A 21 -6.77 3.08 -6.23
C LEU A 21 -7.62 4.30 -5.90
N ALA A 22 -8.63 4.15 -5.05
CA ALA A 22 -9.51 5.25 -4.68
C ALA A 22 -8.76 6.40 -3.99
N ALA A 23 -7.78 6.08 -3.13
CA ALA A 23 -6.93 7.06 -2.46
C ALA A 23 -5.94 7.75 -3.43
N ALA A 24 -5.65 7.16 -4.59
CA ALA A 24 -4.73 7.69 -5.58
C ALA A 24 -5.39 8.57 -6.65
N ILE A 25 -6.73 8.70 -6.64
CA ILE A 25 -7.45 9.54 -7.59
C ILE A 25 -7.04 11.01 -7.37
N PRO A 26 -6.59 11.73 -8.41
CA PRO A 26 -6.20 13.13 -8.27
C PRO A 26 -7.35 13.99 -7.74
N THR A 27 -7.13 14.72 -6.65
CA THR A 27 -8.17 15.52 -5.97
C THR A 27 -8.73 16.63 -6.86
N ARG A 28 -7.91 17.15 -7.78
CA ARG A 28 -8.30 18.09 -8.86
C ARG A 28 -9.41 17.58 -9.79
N TRP A 29 -9.66 16.26 -9.84
CA TRP A 29 -10.76 15.71 -10.64
C TRP A 29 -12.13 15.94 -9.98
N PHE A 30 -12.16 16.25 -8.69
CA PHE A 30 -13.40 16.51 -7.94
C PHE A 30 -13.80 17.99 -7.91
N GLY A 31 -13.00 18.87 -8.50
CA GLY A 31 -13.29 20.30 -8.61
C GLY A 31 -12.03 21.17 -8.63
N PRO A 32 -12.19 22.49 -8.84
CA PRO A 32 -11.08 23.43 -8.78
C PRO A 32 -10.45 23.41 -7.38
N MET A 33 -9.13 23.37 -7.34
CA MET A 33 -8.37 23.44 -6.09
C MET A 33 -8.37 24.91 -5.63
N PRO A 34 -8.90 25.23 -4.45
CA PRO A 34 -8.81 26.59 -3.94
C PRO A 34 -7.34 26.96 -3.78
N THR A 35 -6.91 28.08 -4.36
CA THR A 35 -5.55 28.60 -4.19
C THR A 35 -5.35 29.25 -2.83
N ASP A 36 -6.43 29.51 -2.09
CA ASP A 36 -6.39 30.05 -0.73
C ASP A 36 -6.26 28.92 0.30
N SER A 37 -5.08 28.88 0.95
CA SER A 37 -4.69 27.91 1.97
C SER A 37 -5.41 28.10 3.33
N TYR A 38 -6.21 29.15 3.50
CA TYR A 38 -6.84 29.54 4.77
C TYR A 38 -8.23 28.95 5.04
N VAL A 39 -8.72 28.05 4.20
CA VAL A 39 -10.00 27.38 4.46
C VAL A 39 -9.79 26.29 5.52
N PHE A 40 -10.04 26.65 6.78
CA PHE A 40 -9.96 25.74 7.93
C PHE A 40 -11.08 24.69 7.94
N ASP A 41 -12.24 25.01 7.39
CA ASP A 41 -13.38 24.08 7.28
C ASP A 41 -13.83 23.99 5.81
N PRO A 42 -13.25 23.07 5.02
CA PRO A 42 -13.58 22.95 3.61
C PRO A 42 -15.03 22.45 3.44
N PRO A 43 -15.78 22.97 2.45
CA PRO A 43 -17.11 22.44 2.13
C PRO A 43 -17.05 20.93 1.92
N ARG A 44 -18.05 20.21 2.44
CA ARG A 44 -18.15 18.75 2.26
C ARG A 44 -18.13 18.41 0.77
N PHE A 45 -17.39 17.35 0.42
CA PHE A 45 -17.16 16.89 -0.95
C PHE A 45 -16.38 17.85 -1.86
N SER A 46 -15.82 18.94 -1.34
CA SER A 46 -14.82 19.73 -2.08
C SER A 46 -13.50 18.96 -2.22
N ALA A 47 -12.69 19.32 -3.22
CA ALA A 47 -11.37 18.72 -3.44
C ALA A 47 -10.50 18.76 -2.17
N LEU A 48 -10.51 19.88 -1.44
CA LEU A 48 -9.74 20.06 -0.21
C LEU A 48 -10.26 19.19 0.95
N TRP A 49 -11.58 18.99 1.07
CA TRP A 49 -12.16 18.07 2.05
C TRP A 49 -11.81 16.60 1.74
N ILE A 50 -11.86 16.22 0.47
CA ILE A 50 -11.49 14.86 0.03
C ILE A 50 -10.02 14.59 0.35
N GLU A 51 -9.14 15.54 0.05
CA GLU A 51 -7.70 15.45 0.31
C GLU A 51 -7.37 15.33 1.80
N ARG A 52 -8.00 16.14 2.64
CA ARG A 52 -7.71 16.19 4.09
C ARG A 52 -8.41 15.12 4.91
N THR A 53 -9.54 14.58 4.44
CA THR A 53 -10.37 13.67 5.25
C THR A 53 -10.52 12.29 4.61
N ILE A 54 -10.87 12.22 3.32
CA ILE A 54 -11.18 10.94 2.67
C ILE A 54 -9.91 10.19 2.29
N VAL A 55 -9.00 10.80 1.53
CA VAL A 55 -7.75 10.17 1.08
C VAL A 55 -6.95 9.56 2.23
N PRO A 56 -6.75 10.25 3.38
CA PRO A 56 -5.97 9.68 4.47
C PRO A 56 -6.70 8.53 5.17
N THR A 57 -8.02 8.62 5.33
CA THR A 57 -8.85 7.53 5.89
C THR A 57 -8.80 6.29 4.99
N LEU A 58 -8.97 6.46 3.67
CA LEU A 58 -8.90 5.35 2.73
C LEU A 58 -7.50 4.72 2.72
N SER A 59 -6.44 5.54 2.79
CA SER A 59 -5.05 5.06 2.85
C SER A 59 -4.79 4.21 4.09
N LEU A 60 -5.25 4.66 5.27
CA LEU A 60 -5.13 3.89 6.51
C LEU A 60 -5.81 2.53 6.38
N VAL A 61 -7.08 2.52 5.99
CA VAL A 61 -7.85 1.28 5.84
C VAL A 61 -7.20 0.36 4.80
N ALA A 62 -6.77 0.89 3.66
CA ALA A 62 -6.11 0.14 2.61
C ALA A 62 -4.87 -0.60 3.12
N VAL A 63 -3.95 0.10 3.81
CA VAL A 63 -2.69 -0.48 4.27
C VAL A 63 -2.92 -1.58 5.32
N PHE A 64 -3.89 -1.40 6.24
CA PHE A 64 -4.27 -2.46 7.17
C PHE A 64 -4.83 -3.70 6.46
N LEU A 65 -5.71 -3.53 5.48
CA LEU A 65 -6.29 -4.65 4.74
C LEU A 65 -5.25 -5.40 3.89
N VAL A 66 -4.29 -4.68 3.31
CA VAL A 66 -3.13 -5.27 2.61
C VAL A 66 -2.27 -6.08 3.57
N LEU A 67 -1.94 -5.53 4.75
CA LEU A 67 -1.15 -6.23 5.77
C LEU A 67 -1.84 -7.53 6.22
N ILE A 68 -3.15 -7.48 6.48
CA ILE A 68 -3.95 -8.66 6.84
C ILE A 68 -3.91 -9.69 5.71
N GLY A 69 -4.02 -9.26 4.46
CA GLY A 69 -3.92 -10.14 3.29
C GLY A 69 -2.58 -10.85 3.19
N LEU A 70 -1.47 -10.11 3.32
CA LEU A 70 -0.12 -10.68 3.30
C LEU A 70 0.09 -11.65 4.47
N LEU A 71 -0.38 -11.30 5.66
CA LEU A 71 -0.29 -12.16 6.84
C LEU A 71 -1.07 -13.47 6.63
N SER A 72 -2.27 -13.40 6.07
CA SER A 72 -3.10 -14.57 5.77
C SER A 72 -2.48 -15.45 4.69
N LEU A 73 -1.91 -14.84 3.65
CA LEU A 73 -1.17 -15.53 2.60
C LEU A 73 0.03 -16.29 3.18
N PHE A 74 0.82 -15.62 4.03
CA PHE A 74 1.94 -16.26 4.72
C PHE A 74 1.46 -17.41 5.59
N GLN A 75 0.46 -17.21 6.45
CA GLN A 75 -0.07 -18.26 7.32
C GLN A 75 -0.57 -19.48 6.54
N ARG A 76 -1.21 -19.27 5.37
CA ARG A 76 -1.71 -20.33 4.51
C ARG A 76 -0.56 -21.17 3.92
N ASP A 77 0.44 -20.51 3.38
CA ASP A 77 1.48 -21.18 2.60
C ASP A 77 2.73 -21.53 3.45
N ARG A 78 2.81 -21.08 4.73
CA ARG A 78 3.99 -21.21 5.61
C ARG A 78 4.58 -22.61 5.65
N GLU A 79 3.76 -23.66 5.70
CA GLU A 79 4.22 -25.04 5.91
C GLU A 79 4.80 -25.66 4.65
N ARG A 80 4.43 -25.13 3.47
CA ARG A 80 4.87 -25.60 2.16
C ARG A 80 6.06 -24.81 1.61
N MET A 81 6.32 -23.63 2.15
CA MET A 81 7.45 -22.79 1.72
C MET A 81 8.79 -23.38 2.15
N ALA A 82 9.82 -23.22 1.31
CA ALA A 82 11.20 -23.48 1.69
C ALA A 82 11.66 -22.52 2.80
N ARG A 83 12.66 -22.92 3.61
CA ARG A 83 13.12 -22.13 4.77
C ARG A 83 13.59 -20.71 4.38
N TRP A 84 14.29 -20.56 3.26
CA TRP A 84 14.74 -19.26 2.78
C TRP A 84 13.56 -18.34 2.41
N GLN A 85 12.55 -18.88 1.73
CA GLN A 85 11.34 -18.15 1.31
C GLN A 85 10.52 -17.71 2.53
N ARG A 86 10.45 -18.54 3.57
CA ARG A 86 9.79 -18.18 4.84
C ARG A 86 10.46 -16.99 5.49
N TRP A 87 11.80 -16.98 5.57
CA TRP A 87 12.54 -15.85 6.15
C TRP A 87 12.30 -14.57 5.37
N THR A 88 12.32 -14.62 4.04
CA THR A 88 12.07 -13.43 3.21
C THR A 88 10.63 -12.95 3.32
N ALA A 89 9.66 -13.86 3.47
CA ALA A 89 8.27 -13.50 3.73
C ALA A 89 8.11 -12.82 5.10
N VAL A 90 8.80 -13.31 6.14
CA VAL A 90 8.81 -12.69 7.47
C VAL A 90 9.40 -11.28 7.40
N VAL A 91 10.53 -11.10 6.72
CA VAL A 91 11.14 -9.78 6.50
C VAL A 91 10.17 -8.84 5.76
N ALA A 92 9.48 -9.34 4.74
CA ALA A 92 8.47 -8.57 4.02
C ALA A 92 7.29 -8.17 4.92
N LEU A 93 6.81 -9.07 5.79
CA LEU A 93 5.74 -8.78 6.75
C LEU A 93 6.16 -7.74 7.79
N ILE A 94 7.40 -7.81 8.28
CA ILE A 94 7.96 -6.79 9.17
C ILE A 94 8.01 -5.45 8.42
N GLY A 95 8.53 -5.43 7.20
CA GLY A 95 8.53 -4.23 6.34
C GLY A 95 7.13 -3.66 6.12
N ALA A 96 6.13 -4.50 5.88
CA ALA A 96 4.72 -4.09 5.71
C ALA A 96 4.14 -3.50 7.01
N GLY A 97 4.46 -4.10 8.16
CA GLY A 97 4.07 -3.56 9.47
C GLY A 97 4.71 -2.19 9.75
N VAL A 98 6.01 -2.06 9.49
CA VAL A 98 6.73 -0.78 9.59
C VAL A 98 6.15 0.27 8.63
N GLY A 99 5.83 -0.11 7.39
CA GLY A 99 5.19 0.77 6.41
C GLY A 99 3.78 1.20 6.80
N THR A 100 3.04 0.33 7.50
CA THR A 100 1.74 0.67 8.09
C THR A 100 1.90 1.74 9.17
N LEU A 101 2.86 1.58 10.07
CA LEU A 101 3.17 2.59 11.10
C LEU A 101 3.62 3.92 10.48
N ALA A 102 4.48 3.86 9.47
CA ALA A 102 4.89 5.04 8.71
C ALA A 102 3.69 5.78 8.11
N THR A 103 2.76 5.05 7.49
CA THR A 103 1.53 5.61 6.91
C THR A 103 0.67 6.28 7.99
N VAL A 104 0.50 5.64 9.15
CA VAL A 104 -0.23 6.23 10.29
C VAL A 104 0.38 7.54 10.73
N LEU A 105 1.71 7.59 10.94
CA LEU A 105 2.39 8.81 11.38
C LEU A 105 2.27 9.93 10.34
N LEU A 106 2.49 9.63 9.06
CA LEU A 106 2.43 10.62 7.99
C LEU A 106 1.02 11.17 7.78
N VAL A 107 0.00 10.31 7.85
CA VAL A 107 -1.41 10.72 7.71
C VAL A 107 -1.88 11.55 8.90
N THR A 108 -1.44 11.21 10.12
CA THR A 108 -1.90 11.87 11.35
C THR A 108 -1.13 13.15 11.70
N ALA A 109 0.07 13.35 11.14
CA ALA A 109 0.88 14.54 11.39
C ALA A 109 0.24 15.85 10.88
N GLY A 110 -0.72 15.78 9.94
CA GLY A 110 -1.43 16.95 9.41
C GLY A 110 -0.54 17.93 8.63
N ASP A 111 -1.16 19.00 8.10
CA ASP A 111 -0.45 20.05 7.35
C ASP A 111 0.09 21.11 8.32
N GLY A 112 1.38 21.07 8.63
CA GLY A 112 2.03 22.16 9.36
C GLY A 112 3.34 21.80 10.05
N THR A 113 4.43 22.45 9.65
CA THR A 113 5.76 22.36 10.29
C THR A 113 5.92 23.30 11.48
N SER A 114 4.89 24.10 11.80
CA SER A 114 4.91 25.05 12.91
C SER A 114 4.81 24.36 14.27
N ASP A 115 4.29 23.13 14.33
CA ASP A 115 4.29 22.30 15.53
C ASP A 115 5.50 21.34 15.52
N PRO A 116 6.40 21.41 16.51
CA PRO A 116 7.53 20.49 16.64
C PRO A 116 7.10 19.02 16.66
N THR A 117 5.94 18.69 17.23
CA THR A 117 5.43 17.31 17.28
C THR A 117 5.05 16.80 15.91
N ASN A 118 4.40 17.62 15.07
CA ASN A 118 4.06 17.24 13.69
C ASN A 118 5.31 17.08 12.84
N THR A 119 6.31 17.95 13.04
CA THR A 119 7.60 17.85 12.36
C THR A 119 8.32 16.55 12.72
N LEU A 120 8.36 16.19 14.01
CA LEU A 120 8.96 14.93 14.46
C LEU A 120 8.19 13.71 13.95
N ASN A 121 6.86 13.73 13.98
CA ASN A 121 6.03 12.64 13.43
C ASN A 121 6.25 12.46 11.93
N THR A 122 6.40 13.55 11.19
CA THR A 122 6.69 13.52 9.74
C THR A 122 8.07 12.93 9.47
N LEU A 123 9.11 13.38 10.19
CA LEU A 123 10.47 12.87 10.04
C LEU A 123 10.56 11.38 10.43
N LEU A 124 9.94 10.99 11.54
CA LEU A 124 9.88 9.60 11.99
C LEU A 124 9.10 8.74 10.98
N GLY A 125 7.95 9.23 10.50
CA GLY A 125 7.16 8.60 9.47
C GLY A 125 7.95 8.38 8.18
N ALA A 126 8.70 9.38 7.73
CA ALA A 126 9.58 9.27 6.55
C ALA A 126 10.73 8.28 6.78
N ALA A 127 11.38 8.32 7.94
CA ALA A 127 12.44 7.36 8.29
C ALA A 127 11.91 5.91 8.33
N LEU A 128 10.74 5.70 8.90
CA LEU A 128 10.06 4.40 8.90
C LEU A 128 9.63 3.99 7.50
N ALA A 129 9.18 4.91 6.64
CA ALA A 129 8.84 4.60 5.25
C ALA A 129 10.06 4.12 4.45
N LEU A 130 11.22 4.76 4.65
CA LEU A 130 12.49 4.33 4.04
C LEU A 130 12.91 2.95 4.55
N LEU A 131 12.84 2.74 5.87
CA LEU A 131 13.13 1.43 6.46
C LEU A 131 12.17 0.36 5.93
N ALA A 132 10.88 0.67 5.83
CA ALA A 132 9.87 -0.21 5.24
C ALA A 132 10.25 -0.58 3.80
N LEU A 133 10.66 0.38 2.97
CA LEU A 133 11.08 0.12 1.60
C LEU A 133 12.28 -0.85 1.54
N VAL A 134 13.30 -0.62 2.38
CA VAL A 134 14.51 -1.47 2.45
C VAL A 134 14.18 -2.91 2.87
N LEU A 135 13.17 -3.12 3.72
CA LEU A 135 12.75 -4.45 4.15
C LEU A 135 11.75 -5.10 3.19
N LEU A 136 10.75 -4.34 2.76
CA LEU A 136 9.60 -4.79 1.98
C LEU A 136 10.01 -5.19 0.57
N VAL A 137 10.82 -4.38 -0.12
CA VAL A 137 11.19 -4.62 -1.52
C VAL A 137 11.96 -5.93 -1.70
N PRO A 138 13.14 -6.15 -1.07
CA PRO A 138 13.86 -7.41 -1.24
C PRO A 138 13.08 -8.59 -0.64
N GLY A 139 12.32 -8.38 0.44
CA GLY A 139 11.48 -9.41 1.04
C GLY A 139 10.39 -9.91 0.10
N LEU A 140 9.62 -9.00 -0.51
CA LEU A 140 8.58 -9.30 -1.48
C LEU A 140 9.16 -9.90 -2.77
N LEU A 141 10.28 -9.38 -3.26
CA LEU A 141 10.97 -9.95 -4.43
C LEU A 141 11.34 -11.41 -4.20
N ALA A 142 12.06 -11.70 -3.12
CA ALA A 142 12.50 -13.06 -2.84
C ALA A 142 11.32 -13.99 -2.51
N TRP A 143 10.31 -13.50 -1.78
CA TRP A 143 9.09 -14.26 -1.51
C TRP A 143 8.32 -14.59 -2.80
N GLY A 144 8.15 -13.60 -3.69
CA GLY A 144 7.50 -13.74 -4.98
C GLY A 144 8.24 -14.67 -5.94
N VAL A 145 9.58 -14.59 -5.99
CA VAL A 145 10.42 -15.54 -6.75
C VAL A 145 10.20 -16.98 -6.28
N GLY A 146 9.99 -17.20 -4.98
CA GLY A 146 9.62 -18.51 -4.46
C GLY A 146 8.32 -19.06 -5.06
N TYR A 147 7.31 -18.21 -5.29
CA TYR A 147 6.07 -18.61 -5.97
C TYR A 147 6.23 -18.80 -7.48
N LEU A 148 7.06 -17.97 -8.13
CA LEU A 148 7.40 -18.15 -9.54
C LEU A 148 8.05 -19.52 -9.79
N ARG A 149 8.93 -19.95 -8.89
CA ARG A 149 9.56 -21.28 -8.94
C ARG A 149 8.60 -22.43 -8.59
N GLY A 150 7.56 -22.16 -7.80
CA GLY A 150 6.60 -23.15 -7.31
C GLY A 150 5.32 -23.29 -8.15
N GLU A 151 5.40 -23.07 -9.47
CA GLU A 151 4.27 -23.17 -10.42
C GLU A 151 3.05 -22.27 -10.11
N ARG A 152 3.26 -21.17 -9.36
CA ARG A 152 2.23 -20.15 -9.10
C ARG A 152 2.62 -18.82 -9.75
N PRO A 153 2.67 -18.74 -11.10
CA PRO A 153 3.23 -17.60 -11.81
C PRO A 153 2.47 -16.31 -11.50
N LEU A 154 1.13 -16.33 -11.52
CA LEU A 154 0.30 -15.15 -11.25
C LEU A 154 0.53 -14.56 -9.85
N LEU A 155 0.65 -15.41 -8.83
CA LEU A 155 0.89 -14.96 -7.47
C LEU A 155 2.33 -14.50 -7.27
N GLY A 156 3.28 -15.19 -7.90
CA GLY A 156 4.68 -14.77 -7.91
C GLY A 156 4.87 -13.41 -8.57
N THR A 157 4.23 -13.16 -9.71
CA THR A 157 4.26 -11.84 -10.39
C THR A 157 3.56 -10.78 -9.57
N ALA A 158 2.46 -11.10 -8.88
CA ALA A 158 1.78 -10.15 -8.01
C ALA A 158 2.68 -9.72 -6.85
N VAL A 159 3.27 -10.69 -6.13
CA VAL A 159 4.09 -10.42 -4.94
C VAL A 159 5.41 -9.76 -5.33
N ALA A 160 6.10 -10.21 -6.39
CA ALA A 160 7.37 -9.63 -6.81
C ALA A 160 7.21 -8.34 -7.64
N GLY A 161 6.14 -8.22 -8.43
CA GLY A 161 5.91 -7.07 -9.30
C GLY A 161 5.38 -5.84 -8.56
N ALA A 162 4.66 -6.04 -7.45
CA ALA A 162 4.13 -4.97 -6.60
C ALA A 162 5.17 -3.92 -6.21
N PRO A 163 6.40 -4.27 -5.76
CA PRO A 163 7.43 -3.26 -5.45
C PRO A 163 8.15 -2.71 -6.69
N VAL A 164 8.31 -3.49 -7.76
CA VAL A 164 9.16 -3.10 -8.92
C VAL A 164 8.50 -2.02 -9.76
N LEU A 165 7.21 -2.18 -10.08
CA LEU A 165 6.49 -1.27 -10.98
C LEU A 165 6.40 0.17 -10.42
N PRO A 166 6.07 0.38 -9.13
CA PRO A 166 6.18 1.68 -8.46
C PRO A 166 7.55 2.35 -8.60
N ILE A 167 8.63 1.61 -8.36
CA ILE A 167 10.00 2.15 -8.41
C ILE A 167 10.33 2.61 -9.83
N LEU A 168 9.98 1.83 -10.84
CA LEU A 168 10.20 2.18 -12.24
C LEU A 168 9.41 3.42 -12.66
N VAL A 169 8.16 3.54 -12.19
CA VAL A 169 7.32 4.72 -12.46
C VAL A 169 7.92 5.96 -11.81
N VAL A 170 8.30 5.89 -10.53
CA VAL A 170 8.93 7.02 -9.81
C VAL A 170 10.26 7.41 -10.47
N ALA A 171 11.08 6.44 -10.87
CA ALA A 171 12.31 6.71 -11.60
C ALA A 171 12.05 7.39 -12.96
N SER A 172 11.01 6.96 -13.68
CA SER A 172 10.63 7.56 -14.97
C SER A 172 10.14 9.01 -14.81
N ILE A 173 9.37 9.30 -13.76
CA ILE A 173 8.93 10.66 -13.43
C ILE A 173 10.14 11.52 -13.03
N ALA A 174 11.06 11.00 -12.20
CA ALA A 174 12.28 11.71 -11.81
C ALA A 174 13.20 12.03 -13.02
N LEU A 175 13.13 11.21 -14.07
CA LEU A 175 13.83 11.42 -15.35
C LEU A 175 13.06 12.35 -16.31
N GLY A 176 11.94 12.94 -15.88
CA GLY A 176 11.16 13.91 -16.66
C GLY A 176 10.24 13.29 -17.71
N VAL A 177 9.91 12.00 -17.60
CA VAL A 177 9.17 11.24 -18.62
C VAL A 177 7.65 11.16 -18.32
N GLY A 178 7.04 12.18 -17.70
CA GLY A 178 5.61 12.10 -17.35
C GLY A 178 4.89 13.44 -17.13
N ASP A 179 3.63 13.49 -17.55
CA ASP A 179 2.70 14.60 -17.29
C ASP A 179 2.09 14.46 -15.88
N ASP A 180 2.08 15.57 -15.14
CA ASP A 180 1.59 15.68 -13.75
C ASP A 180 0.08 15.43 -13.60
N VAL A 181 -0.63 15.14 -14.70
CA VAL A 181 -2.10 14.97 -14.80
C VAL A 181 -2.61 13.66 -14.18
N ALA A 182 -1.75 12.64 -14.07
CA ALA A 182 -2.15 11.34 -13.52
C ALA A 182 -2.00 11.22 -11.99
N GLY A 183 -1.29 12.14 -11.33
CA GLY A 183 -1.05 12.08 -9.89
C GLY A 183 -0.32 10.79 -9.50
N SER A 184 -0.77 10.12 -8.43
CA SER A 184 -0.17 8.86 -7.95
C SER A 184 -0.74 7.58 -8.60
N LEU A 185 -1.72 7.70 -9.51
CA LEU A 185 -2.34 6.55 -10.19
C LEU A 185 -1.35 5.60 -10.89
N PRO A 186 -0.31 6.09 -11.61
CA PRO A 186 0.65 5.21 -12.28
C PRO A 186 1.43 4.32 -11.30
N VAL A 187 1.59 4.77 -10.06
CA VAL A 187 2.23 4.01 -8.96
C VAL A 187 1.22 3.09 -8.27
N ALA A 188 0.02 3.60 -8.00
CA ALA A 188 -1.02 2.91 -7.24
C ALA A 188 -1.67 1.75 -8.01
N ALA A 189 -1.84 1.88 -9.33
CA ALA A 189 -2.51 0.86 -10.14
C ALA A 189 -1.78 -0.50 -10.17
N PRO A 190 -0.45 -0.57 -10.38
CA PRO A 190 0.30 -1.81 -10.24
C PRO A 190 0.16 -2.47 -8.86
N VAL A 191 0.23 -1.66 -7.80
CA VAL A 191 0.10 -2.13 -6.41
C VAL A 191 -1.30 -2.70 -6.19
N ALA A 192 -2.34 -1.98 -6.60
CA ALA A 192 -3.72 -2.42 -6.47
C ALA A 192 -3.99 -3.70 -7.26
N ALA A 193 -3.48 -3.81 -8.49
CA ALA A 193 -3.60 -5.03 -9.28
C ALA A 193 -2.96 -6.23 -8.55
N ALA A 194 -1.75 -6.06 -8.01
CA ALA A 194 -1.10 -7.08 -7.21
C ALA A 194 -1.92 -7.46 -5.97
N VAL A 195 -2.44 -6.49 -5.22
CA VAL A 195 -3.26 -6.74 -4.02
C VAL A 195 -4.56 -7.46 -4.37
N VAL A 196 -5.25 -7.05 -5.44
CA VAL A 196 -6.48 -7.70 -5.93
C VAL A 196 -6.20 -9.13 -6.36
N THR A 197 -5.08 -9.40 -7.03
CA THR A 197 -4.72 -10.78 -7.41
C THR A 197 -4.41 -11.65 -6.20
N ILE A 198 -3.76 -11.12 -5.16
CA ILE A 198 -3.56 -11.81 -3.87
C ILE A 198 -4.92 -12.11 -3.21
N GLY A 199 -5.81 -11.12 -3.13
CA GLY A 199 -7.15 -11.29 -2.55
C GLY A 199 -8.00 -12.33 -3.29
N ARG A 200 -7.95 -12.31 -4.63
CA ARG A 200 -8.60 -13.32 -5.47
C ARG A 200 -8.03 -14.72 -5.23
N ASP A 201 -6.72 -14.86 -5.11
CA ASP A 201 -6.10 -16.17 -4.84
C ASP A 201 -6.49 -16.70 -3.45
N LEU A 202 -6.53 -15.83 -2.42
CA LEU A 202 -7.02 -16.18 -1.08
C LEU A 202 -8.50 -16.60 -1.10
N TRP A 203 -9.33 -15.94 -1.92
CA TRP A 203 -10.74 -16.27 -2.09
C TRP A 203 -10.94 -17.65 -2.74
N MET A 204 -10.28 -17.86 -3.88
CA MET A 204 -10.45 -19.07 -4.70
C MET A 204 -9.86 -20.32 -4.04
N ARG A 205 -8.77 -20.17 -3.29
CA ARG A 205 -8.03 -21.30 -2.68
C ARG A 205 -8.23 -21.38 -1.17
N ALA A 206 -9.44 -21.09 -0.72
CA ALA A 206 -9.83 -21.16 0.68
C ALA A 206 -10.08 -22.59 1.21
N GLY A 207 -10.06 -23.60 0.34
CA GLY A 207 -10.25 -25.02 0.66
C GLY A 207 -8.96 -25.74 1.04
#